data_AF-A0A6A5VRK0-F1
#
_entry.id   AF-A0A6A5VRK0-F1
#
_cell.length_a   1.000
_cell.length_b   1.000
_cell.length_c   1.000
_cell.angle_alpha   90.00
_cell.angle_beta   90.00
_cell.angle_gamma   90.00
#
_symmetry.space_group_name_H-M   'P 1'
#
loop_
_entity.id
_entity.type
_entity.pdbx_description
1 polymer ?
#
loop_
_entity_poly.entity_id
_entity_poly.type
_entity_poly.pdbx_seq_one_letter_code
_entity_poly.pdbx_strand_id
1 'polypeptide(L)'
;MHSQEALAAVNTTSTMCGVSIRDKSDVLLYVSIVSGVLALVAIMMRTTVAVKARRLRWNDACALAAWVFSISLTVLQFITLGLGLGKDTWTVEPKNIIKVLQVGFAPEPVASPTQTDCSR
;
A
#
# COMPACT_ATOMS: atom_id res chain seq x y z
N MET A 1 -2.03 -21.98 -8.30
CA MET A 1 -0.99 -21.71 -9.32
C MET A 1 -1.53 -21.02 -10.59
N HIS A 2 -2.86 -20.94 -10.81
CA HIS A 2 -3.43 -20.37 -12.05
C HIS A 2 -3.36 -18.84 -12.22
N SER A 3 -3.06 -18.07 -11.17
CA SER A 3 -3.07 -16.60 -11.28
C SER A 3 -1.95 -16.07 -12.18
N GLN A 4 -0.75 -16.65 -12.13
CA GLN A 4 0.40 -16.14 -12.91
C GLN A 4 0.20 -16.31 -14.41
N GLU A 5 -0.37 -17.44 -14.84
CA GLU A 5 -0.62 -17.72 -16.26
C GLU A 5 -1.76 -16.87 -16.81
N ALA A 6 -2.78 -16.59 -16.00
CA ALA A 6 -3.83 -15.65 -16.37
C ALA A 6 -3.29 -14.23 -16.55
N LEU A 7 -2.38 -13.77 -15.68
CA LEU A 7 -1.72 -12.46 -15.85
C LEU A 7 -0.82 -12.43 -17.10
N ALA A 8 -0.09 -13.51 -17.38
CA ALA A 8 0.74 -13.61 -18.58
C ALA A 8 -0.10 -13.58 -19.87
N ALA A 9 -1.24 -14.28 -19.90
CA ALA A 9 -2.18 -14.25 -21.02
C ALA A 9 -2.80 -12.87 -21.23
N VAL A 10 -3.10 -12.13 -20.16
CA VAL A 10 -3.60 -10.75 -20.24
C VAL A 10 -2.51 -9.79 -20.71
N ASN A 11 -1.25 -9.98 -20.29
CA ASN A 11 -0.11 -9.18 -20.76
C ASN A 11 0.16 -9.37 -22.26
N THR A 12 0.13 -10.61 -22.75
CA THR A 12 0.34 -10.89 -24.18
C THR A 12 -0.80 -10.34 -25.04
N THR A 13 -2.05 -10.52 -24.62
CA THR A 13 -3.21 -9.98 -25.35
C THR A 13 -3.28 -8.45 -25.33
N SER A 14 -2.94 -7.80 -24.22
CA SER A 14 -2.91 -6.32 -24.13
C SER A 14 -1.78 -5.69 -24.95
N THR A 15 -0.62 -6.34 -25.03
CA THR A 15 0.50 -5.89 -25.89
C THR A 15 0.15 -6.06 -27.38
N MET A 16 -0.54 -7.13 -27.75
CA MET A 16 -1.05 -7.35 -29.12
C MET A 16 -2.08 -6.31 -29.56
N CYS A 17 -2.89 -5.80 -28.62
CA CYS A 17 -3.89 -4.76 -28.88
C CYS A 17 -3.32 -3.32 -28.82
N GLY A 18 -2.01 -3.14 -28.59
CA GLY A 18 -1.37 -1.82 -28.55
C GLY A 18 -1.85 -0.93 -27.39
N VAL A 19 -2.37 -1.51 -26.31
CA VAL A 19 -2.85 -0.74 -25.15
C VAL A 19 -1.64 -0.13 -24.43
N SER A 20 -1.58 1.20 -24.38
CA SER A 20 -0.53 1.91 -23.65
C SER A 20 -0.60 1.57 -22.15
N ILE A 21 0.52 1.14 -21.57
CA ILE A 21 0.67 0.87 -20.13
C ILE A 21 0.39 2.16 -19.35
N ARG A 22 -0.60 2.17 -18.46
CA ARG A 22 -0.95 3.37 -17.70
C ARG A 22 -0.24 3.35 -16.34
N ASP A 23 0.84 4.12 -16.25
CA ASP A 23 1.53 4.37 -14.98
C ASP A 23 0.92 5.57 -14.26
N LYS A 24 0.28 5.32 -13.10
CA LYS A 24 -0.25 6.35 -12.18
C LYS A 24 0.48 6.35 -10.83
N SER A 25 1.52 5.54 -10.67
CA SER A 25 2.31 5.41 -9.44
C SER A 25 2.88 6.76 -8.98
N ASP A 26 3.32 7.60 -9.93
CA ASP A 26 3.85 8.94 -9.62
C ASP A 26 2.79 9.84 -8.99
N VAL A 27 1.55 9.81 -9.50
CA VAL A 27 0.45 10.62 -8.97
C VAL A 27 0.10 10.18 -7.55
N LEU A 28 0.05 8.87 -7.29
CA LEU A 28 -0.17 8.35 -5.94
C LEU A 28 0.96 8.75 -4.98
N LEU A 29 2.21 8.72 -5.45
CA LEU A 29 3.37 9.12 -4.67
C LEU A 29 3.32 10.61 -4.30
N TYR A 30 3.03 11.49 -5.27
CA TYR A 30 2.87 12.92 -5.00
C TYR A 30 1.74 13.21 -4.00
N VAL A 31 0.58 12.60 -4.17
CA VAL A 31 -0.56 12.81 -3.24
C VAL A 31 -0.21 12.34 -1.83
N SER A 32 0.49 11.21 -1.70
CA SER A 32 0.91 10.68 -0.39
C SER A 32 1.92 11.60 0.30
N ILE A 33 2.88 12.16 -0.44
CA ILE A 33 3.87 13.09 0.11
C ILE A 33 3.20 14.40 0.54
N VAL A 34 2.38 15.01 -0.32
CA VAL A 34 1.73 16.30 -0.02
C VAL A 34 0.80 16.18 1.18
N SER A 35 0.00 15.11 1.24
CA SER A 35 -0.89 14.86 2.39
C SER A 35 -0.12 14.55 3.68
N GLY A 36 0.98 13.80 3.59
CA GLY A 36 1.85 13.51 4.74
C GLY A 36 2.51 14.76 5.33
N VAL A 37 3.02 15.65 4.48
CA VAL A 37 3.61 16.94 4.92
C VAL A 37 2.54 17.84 5.55
N LEU A 38 1.35 17.92 4.94
CA LEU A 38 0.26 18.72 5.49
C LEU A 38 -0.20 18.20 6.87
N ALA A 39 -0.28 16.88 7.03
CA ALA A 39 -0.61 16.25 8.31
C ALA A 39 0.44 16.53 9.40
N LEU A 40 1.74 16.49 9.04
CA LEU A 40 2.85 16.87 9.91
C LEU A 40 2.67 18.29 10.47
N VAL A 41 2.43 19.26 9.57
CA VAL A 41 2.26 20.66 9.95
C VAL A 41 1.04 20.84 10.86
N ALA A 42 -0.08 20.19 10.54
CA ALA A 42 -1.30 20.26 11.34
C ALA A 42 -1.10 19.72 12.77
N ILE A 43 -0.40 18.59 12.92
CA ILE A 43 -0.11 18.00 14.24
C ILE A 43 0.88 18.87 15.02
N MET A 44 1.92 19.41 14.38
CA MET A 44 2.85 20.34 15.03
C MET A 44 2.17 21.61 15.51
N MET A 45 1.26 22.19 14.71
CA MET A 45 0.47 23.34 15.12
C MET A 45 -0.43 22.98 16.32
N ARG A 46 -1.06 21.80 16.30
CA ARG A 46 -1.93 21.36 17.40
C ARG A 46 -1.15 21.13 18.70
N THR A 47 -0.01 20.44 18.64
CA THR A 47 0.80 20.14 19.83
C THR A 47 1.43 21.40 20.41
N THR A 48 1.91 22.33 19.58
CA THR A 48 2.49 23.59 20.06
C THR A 48 1.46 24.47 20.78
N VAL A 49 0.21 24.53 20.30
CA VAL A 49 -0.88 25.25 20.97
C VAL A 49 -1.21 24.59 22.33
N ALA A 50 -1.32 23.26 22.37
CA ALA A 50 -1.62 22.52 23.60
C ALA A 50 -0.51 22.66 24.66
N VAL A 51 0.75 22.64 24.23
CA VAL A 51 1.93 22.82 25.10
C VAL A 51 1.99 24.25 25.64
N LYS A 52 1.79 25.28 24.79
CA LYS A 52 1.75 26.68 25.24
C LYS A 52 0.63 26.93 26.25
N ALA A 53 -0.50 26.26 26.09
CA ALA A 53 -1.62 26.33 27.02
C ALA A 53 -1.42 25.49 28.32
N ARG A 54 -0.31 24.75 28.45
CA ARG A 54 -0.04 23.75 29.52
C ARG A 54 -1.20 22.78 29.77
N ARG A 55 -2.04 22.54 28.75
CA ARG A 55 -3.22 21.67 28.83
C ARG A 55 -3.08 20.60 27.77
N LEU A 56 -2.12 19.70 27.98
CA LEU A 56 -2.10 18.44 27.25
C LEU A 56 -3.26 17.60 27.74
N ARG A 57 -4.29 17.50 26.91
CA ARG A 57 -5.48 16.68 27.20
C ARG A 57 -5.31 15.34 26.49
N TRP A 58 -6.03 14.33 26.97
CA TRP A 58 -6.12 13.01 26.32
C TRP A 58 -6.41 13.09 24.81
N ASN A 59 -7.18 14.08 24.39
CA ASN A 59 -7.46 14.39 22.99
C ASN A 59 -6.21 14.66 22.14
N ASP A 60 -5.18 15.31 22.69
CA ASP A 60 -3.94 15.61 21.95
C ASP A 60 -3.03 14.38 21.89
N ALA A 61 -3.03 13.56 22.95
CA ALA A 61 -2.34 12.27 22.97
C ALA A 61 -2.94 11.29 21.93
N CYS A 62 -4.28 11.20 21.83
CA CYS A 62 -4.95 10.39 20.82
C CYS A 62 -4.65 10.87 19.39
N ALA A 63 -4.63 12.19 19.16
CA ALA A 63 -4.28 12.75 17.86
C ALA A 63 -2.83 12.42 17.47
N LEU A 64 -1.89 12.51 18.42
CA LEU A 64 -0.49 12.15 18.19
C LEU A 64 -0.35 10.64 17.91
N ALA A 65 -1.04 9.78 18.65
CA ALA A 65 -1.02 8.34 18.43
C ALA A 65 -1.60 7.94 17.06
N ALA A 66 -2.72 8.54 16.66
CA ALA A 66 -3.31 8.32 15.34
C ALA A 66 -2.35 8.76 14.21
N TRP A 67 -1.63 9.85 14.44
CA TRP A 67 -0.63 10.32 13.48
C TRP A 67 0.56 9.36 13.37
N VAL A 68 1.09 8.83 14.47
CA VAL A 68 2.14 7.80 14.45
C VAL A 68 1.69 6.56 13.67
N PHE A 69 0.44 6.09 13.86
CA PHE A 69 -0.08 4.96 13.09
C PHE A 69 -0.20 5.29 11.59
N SER A 70 -0.59 6.52 11.25
CA SER A 70 -0.65 6.98 9.86
C SER A 70 0.73 6.98 9.18
N ILE A 71 1.81 7.24 9.92
CA ILE A 71 3.18 7.13 9.39
C ILE A 71 3.50 5.69 9.00
N SER A 72 3.19 4.72 9.87
CA SER A 72 3.39 3.30 9.57
C SER A 72 2.64 2.87 8.30
N LEU A 73 1.39 3.33 8.15
CA LEU A 73 0.61 3.08 6.94
C LEU A 73 1.22 3.73 5.70
N THR A 74 1.79 4.93 5.85
CA THR A 74 2.47 5.64 4.76
C THR A 74 3.74 4.90 4.31
N VAL A 75 4.51 4.35 5.24
CA VAL A 75 5.68 3.49 4.92
C VAL A 75 5.25 2.23 4.17
N LEU A 76 4.18 1.59 4.63
CA LEU A 76 3.60 0.44 3.93
C LEU A 76 3.18 0.82 2.51
N GLN A 77 2.57 1.99 2.33
CA GLN A 77 2.19 2.52 1.02
C GLN A 77 3.41 2.69 0.10
N PHE A 78 4.52 3.25 0.59
CA PHE A 78 5.75 3.40 -0.22
C PHE A 78 6.35 2.07 -0.66
N ILE A 79 6.38 1.07 0.23
CA ILE A 79 6.81 -0.28 -0.13
C ILE A 79 5.91 -0.81 -1.24
N THR A 80 4.59 -0.68 -1.07
CA THR A 80 3.61 -1.22 -2.01
C THR A 80 3.66 -0.53 -3.39
N LEU A 81 3.90 0.79 -3.42
CA LEU A 81 4.17 1.56 -4.65
C LEU A 81 5.41 1.04 -5.40
N GLY A 82 6.50 0.74 -4.67
CA GLY A 82 7.73 0.16 -5.25
C GLY A 82 7.53 -1.26 -5.79
N LEU A 83 6.56 -2.00 -5.27
CA LEU A 83 6.16 -3.31 -5.78
C LEU A 83 5.12 -3.25 -6.93
N GLY A 84 4.74 -2.06 -7.40
CA GLY A 84 3.91 -1.87 -8.59
C GLY A 84 2.48 -1.36 -8.34
N LEU A 85 2.15 -0.95 -7.11
CA LEU A 85 0.86 -0.30 -6.84
C LEU A 85 0.75 1.01 -7.64
N GLY A 86 -0.27 1.14 -8.49
CA GLY A 86 -0.45 2.30 -9.39
C GLY A 86 -0.05 2.07 -10.84
N LYS A 87 0.58 0.93 -11.14
CA LYS A 87 0.74 0.38 -12.49
C LYS A 87 -0.32 -0.70 -12.69
N ASP A 88 -0.71 -0.93 -13.94
CA ASP A 88 -1.71 -1.95 -14.24
C ASP A 88 -1.25 -3.33 -13.72
N THR A 89 -2.11 -4.04 -12.98
CA THR A 89 -1.77 -5.29 -12.26
C THR A 89 -1.18 -6.37 -13.18
N TRP A 90 -1.47 -6.35 -14.48
CA TRP A 90 -0.95 -7.29 -15.48
C TRP A 90 0.46 -6.95 -15.99
N THR A 91 1.01 -5.77 -15.70
CA THR A 91 2.37 -5.35 -16.11
C THR A 91 3.42 -5.51 -15.01
N VAL A 92 2.98 -5.83 -13.78
CA VAL A 92 3.84 -6.01 -12.61
C VAL A 92 4.24 -7.48 -12.49
N GLU A 93 5.49 -7.75 -12.14
CA GLU A 93 5.96 -9.13 -12.03
C GLU A 93 5.18 -9.90 -10.95
N PRO A 94 4.66 -11.11 -11.23
CA PRO A 94 3.72 -11.80 -10.34
C PRO A 94 4.26 -12.04 -8.93
N LYS A 95 5.58 -12.20 -8.76
CA LYS A 95 6.23 -12.36 -7.45
C LYS A 95 6.08 -11.13 -6.55
N ASN A 96 6.02 -9.93 -7.13
CA ASN A 96 5.90 -8.68 -6.37
C ASN A 96 4.45 -8.44 -5.94
N ILE A 97 3.48 -8.79 -6.78
CA ILE A 97 2.04 -8.74 -6.45
C ILE A 97 1.72 -9.65 -5.27
N ILE A 98 2.26 -10.88 -5.28
CA ILE A 98 2.03 -11.84 -4.19
C ILE A 98 2.65 -11.35 -2.87
N LYS A 99 3.84 -10.75 -2.89
CA LYS A 99 4.46 -10.16 -1.70
C LYS A 99 3.64 -9.01 -1.12
N VAL A 100 3.11 -8.13 -1.97
CA VAL A 100 2.19 -7.05 -1.54
C VAL A 100 0.93 -7.63 -0.88
N LEU A 101 0.29 -8.62 -1.52
CA LEU A 101 -0.90 -9.25 -0.97
C LEU A 101 -0.58 -9.93 0.37
N GLN A 102 0.55 -10.61 0.50
CA GLN A 102 0.96 -11.24 1.75
C GLN A 102 1.18 -10.23 2.89
N VAL A 103 1.76 -9.06 2.59
CA VAL A 103 1.94 -8.00 3.60
C VAL A 103 0.62 -7.32 3.96
N GLY A 104 -0.30 -7.17 3.01
CA GLY A 104 -1.61 -6.55 3.23
C GLY A 104 -2.65 -7.44 3.92
N PHE A 105 -2.55 -8.78 3.80
CA PHE A 105 -3.57 -9.74 4.26
C PHE A 105 -3.15 -10.61 5.46
N ALA A 106 -2.04 -10.34 6.14
CA ALA A 106 -1.68 -11.07 7.35
C ALA A 106 -2.43 -10.49 8.57
N PRO A 107 -3.42 -11.24 9.11
CA PRO A 107 -3.08 -12.09 10.25
C PRO A 107 -3.90 -13.40 10.26
N GLU A 108 -3.39 -14.43 9.62
CA GLU A 108 -3.62 -15.83 10.01
C GLU A 108 -2.69 -16.68 9.11
N PRO A 109 -2.01 -17.73 9.61
CA PRO A 109 -1.45 -18.74 8.73
C PRO A 109 -2.61 -19.42 8.00
N VAL A 110 -3.01 -18.87 6.85
CA VAL A 110 -3.70 -19.65 5.82
C VAL A 110 -2.71 -20.72 5.44
N ALA A 111 -2.87 -21.89 6.05
CA ALA A 111 -2.31 -23.12 5.55
C ALA A 111 -2.49 -23.07 4.04
N SER A 112 -1.37 -23.01 3.32
CA SER A 112 -1.36 -23.33 1.90
C SER A 112 -2.20 -24.60 1.78
N PRO A 113 -3.25 -24.66 0.96
CA PRO A 113 -3.83 -25.95 0.63
C PRO A 113 -2.69 -26.72 -0.02
N THR A 114 -2.09 -27.61 0.76
CA THR A 114 -1.26 -28.69 0.25
C THR A 114 -2.11 -29.33 -0.82
N GLN A 115 -1.63 -29.18 -2.05
CA GLN A 115 -2.13 -29.85 -3.21
C GLN A 115 -1.89 -31.36 -3.02
N THR A 116 -2.75 -31.97 -2.22
CA THR A 116 -2.96 -33.42 -2.14
C THR A 116 -4.40 -33.68 -2.52
N ASP A 117 -4.75 -33.30 -3.75
CA ASP A 117 -5.75 -34.03 -4.50
C ASP A 117 -5.48 -33.86 -5.99
N CYS A 118 -4.69 -34.78 -6.52
CA CYS A 118 -4.69 -35.25 -7.91
C CYS A 118 -3.50 -36.21 -8.07
N SER A 119 -3.62 -37.37 -7.43
CA SER A 119 -2.96 -38.58 -7.91
C SER A 119 -3.78 -39.78 -7.48
N ARG A 120 -4.61 -40.22 -8.44
CA ARG A 120 -5.19 -41.54 -8.63
C ARG A 120 -6.68 -41.68 -8.29
#